data_AF-A0A5N6J341-F1
#
_entry.id   AF-A0A5N6J341-F1
#
_cell.length_a   1.000
_cell.length_b   1.000
_cell.length_c   1.000
_cell.angle_alpha   90.00
_cell.angle_beta   90.00
_cell.angle_gamma   90.00
#
_symmetry.space_group_name_H-M   'P 1'
#
loop_
_entity.id
_entity.type
_entity.pdbx_description
1 polymer ?
#
loop_
_entity_poly.entity_id
_entity_poly.type
_entity_poly.pdbx_seq_one_letter_code
_entity_poly.pdbx_strand_id
1 'polypeptide(L)'
;MKSVFAIIFFGTPHRGSSRAEFGNTMARLVSVLTMKPYNDRIVKNLKQNSEILMNLRKDFEETVDKMIGYSCYESSTFQENRGYSGLPGFQNKVVDDDSSEGGKKDRNDHINRNHMDMCQFYGVDDPEYKKVVGEIRRHINRIRNRTSEHQTR
;
A
#
# COMPACT_ATOMS: atom_id res chain seq x y z
N MET A 1 -8.07 -18.77 -8.08
CA MET A 1 -8.10 -17.29 -8.21
C MET A 1 -8.10 -16.92 -9.69
N LYS A 2 -9.27 -16.69 -10.30
CA LYS A 2 -9.42 -16.11 -11.66
C LYS A 2 -10.21 -14.79 -11.65
N SER A 3 -10.50 -14.25 -10.47
CA SER A 3 -11.40 -13.11 -10.25
C SER A 3 -10.71 -11.81 -9.86
N VAL A 4 -9.44 -11.85 -9.44
CA VAL A 4 -8.66 -10.66 -9.07
C VAL A 4 -7.76 -10.28 -10.24
N PHE A 5 -7.98 -9.10 -10.79
CA PHE A 5 -7.22 -8.55 -11.92
C PHE A 5 -6.37 -7.35 -11.51
N ALA A 6 -6.68 -6.71 -10.38
CA ALA A 6 -5.92 -5.60 -9.84
C ALA A 6 -6.13 -5.44 -8.34
N ILE A 7 -5.13 -4.87 -7.67
CA ILE A 7 -5.21 -4.37 -6.30
C ILE A 7 -4.68 -2.94 -6.26
N ILE A 8 -5.36 -2.06 -5.52
CA ILE A 8 -4.92 -0.68 -5.29
C ILE A 8 -4.61 -0.55 -3.80
N PHE A 9 -3.36 -0.24 -3.47
CA PHE A 9 -2.85 -0.07 -2.12
C PHE A 9 -2.79 1.40 -1.73
N PHE A 10 -2.94 1.67 -0.44
CA PHE A 10 -2.86 3.01 0.15
C PHE A 10 -1.98 2.93 1.39
N GLY A 11 -0.78 3.52 1.32
CA GLY A 11 0.14 3.60 2.45
C GLY A 11 0.63 2.23 2.97
N THR A 12 0.46 1.14 2.22
CA THR A 12 0.82 -0.20 2.69
C THR A 12 2.34 -0.35 2.75
N PRO A 13 2.94 -0.78 3.88
CA PRO A 13 4.36 -1.07 3.96
C PRO A 13 4.67 -2.41 3.26
N HIS A 14 4.76 -2.38 1.93
CA HIS A 14 5.12 -3.52 1.09
C HIS A 14 6.54 -4.00 1.33
N ARG A 15 7.47 -3.07 1.59
CA ARG A 15 8.91 -3.25 1.62
C ARG A 15 9.56 -2.73 2.90
N GLY A 16 10.81 -3.12 3.10
CA GLY A 16 11.64 -2.83 4.27
C GLY A 16 12.88 -3.71 4.19
N SER A 17 14.07 -3.13 4.22
CA SER A 17 15.32 -3.84 3.91
C SER A 17 15.74 -4.80 5.02
N SER A 18 15.24 -4.56 6.25
CA SER A 18 15.52 -5.37 7.42
C SER A 18 14.30 -5.60 8.31
N ARG A 19 14.38 -6.65 9.15
CA ARG A 19 13.39 -6.96 10.19
C ARG A 19 13.19 -5.78 11.16
N ALA A 20 14.25 -5.00 11.41
CA ALA A 20 14.21 -3.83 12.28
C ALA A 20 13.44 -2.67 11.64
N GLU A 21 13.68 -2.37 10.36
CA GLU A 21 12.96 -1.33 9.63
C GLU A 21 11.47 -1.62 9.54
N PHE A 22 11.11 -2.84 9.12
CA PHE A 22 9.72 -3.25 9.05
C PHE A 22 9.03 -3.17 10.42
N GLY A 23 9.70 -3.64 11.49
CA GLY A 23 9.19 -3.52 12.85
C GLY A 23 9.00 -2.07 13.31
N ASN A 24 9.88 -1.15 12.90
CA ASN A 24 9.74 0.28 13.20
C ASN A 24 8.57 0.91 12.43
N THR A 25 8.40 0.60 11.14
CA THR A 25 7.24 1.06 10.34
C THR A 25 5.93 0.56 10.95
N MET A 26 5.86 -0.72 11.32
CA MET A 26 4.69 -1.28 12.00
C MET A 26 4.41 -0.64 13.35
N ALA A 27 5.46 -0.33 14.13
CA ALA A 27 5.30 0.37 15.39
C ALA A 27 4.77 1.80 15.22
N ARG A 28 5.26 2.55 14.22
CA ARG A 28 4.74 3.87 13.86
C ARG A 28 3.26 3.77 13.46
N LEU A 29 2.94 2.82 12.59
CA LEU A 29 1.57 2.56 12.14
C LEU A 29 0.63 2.28 13.32
N VAL A 30 0.99 1.36 14.21
CA VAL A 30 0.18 1.06 15.41
C VAL A 30 0.04 2.26 16.33
N SER A 31 1.12 3.04 16.52
CA SER A 31 1.08 4.25 17.36
C SER A 31 0.09 5.27 16.81
N VAL A 32 0.14 5.50 15.49
CA VAL A 32 -0.75 6.44 14.78
C VAL A 32 -2.19 5.94 14.81
N LEU A 33 -2.45 4.67 14.48
CA LEU A 33 -3.81 4.11 14.48
C LEU A 33 -4.45 4.08 15.87
N THR A 34 -3.66 3.88 16.93
CA THR A 34 -4.17 3.81 18.31
C THR A 34 -4.12 5.15 19.03
N MET A 35 -3.56 6.20 18.41
CA MET A 35 -3.28 7.49 19.04
C MET A 35 -2.49 7.37 20.34
N LYS A 36 -1.67 6.32 20.48
CA LYS A 36 -0.84 6.08 21.65
C LYS A 36 0.63 6.30 21.27
N PRO A 37 1.40 6.98 22.14
CA PRO A 37 2.82 7.13 21.89
C PRO A 37 3.49 5.76 21.84
N TYR A 38 4.51 5.69 21.00
CA TYR A 38 5.42 4.57 20.91
C TYR A 38 5.87 4.14 22.32
N ASN A 39 5.69 2.86 22.66
CA ASN A 39 6.25 2.24 23.85
C ASN A 39 6.97 0.96 23.43
N ASP A 40 8.17 0.75 23.96
CA ASP A 40 9.02 -0.42 23.69
C ASP A 40 8.30 -1.76 23.82
N ARG A 41 7.26 -1.86 24.66
CA ARG A 41 6.47 -3.08 24.80
C ARG A 41 5.64 -3.43 23.55
N ILE A 42 5.03 -2.43 22.90
CA ILE A 42 4.27 -2.62 21.64
C ILE A 42 5.24 -3.06 20.54
N VAL A 43 6.40 -2.42 20.49
CA VAL A 43 7.42 -2.66 19.48
C VAL A 43 8.08 -4.01 19.67
N LYS A 44 8.38 -4.41 20.90
CA LYS A 44 8.94 -5.71 21.22
C LYS A 44 8.02 -6.83 20.76
N ASN A 45 6.71 -6.70 20.99
CA ASN A 45 5.73 -7.68 20.52
C ASN A 45 5.63 -7.72 18.98
N LEU A 46 5.60 -6.56 18.33
CA LEU A 46 5.58 -6.48 16.86
C LEU A 46 6.87 -7.02 16.23
N LYS A 47 8.04 -6.75 16.83
CA LYS A 47 9.35 -7.28 16.42
C LYS A 47 9.46 -8.79 16.66
N GLN A 48 8.88 -9.29 17.75
CA GLN A 48 8.85 -10.73 18.00
C GLN A 48 8.04 -11.45 16.93
N ASN A 49 6.88 -10.89 16.54
CA ASN A 49 6.00 -11.43 15.52
C ASN A 49 6.41 -11.06 14.08
N SER A 50 7.48 -10.28 13.90
CA SER A 50 7.85 -9.79 12.56
C SER A 50 8.32 -10.92 11.64
N GLU A 51 8.73 -12.07 12.15
CA GLU A 51 9.05 -13.25 11.32
C GLU A 51 7.82 -13.76 10.57
N ILE A 52 6.70 -13.90 11.28
CA ILE A 52 5.44 -14.33 10.70
C ILE A 52 4.98 -13.33 9.65
N LEU A 53 5.10 -12.02 9.97
CA LEU A 53 4.73 -10.96 9.03
C LEU A 53 5.65 -10.92 7.80
N MET A 54 6.94 -11.16 7.96
CA MET A 54 7.89 -11.26 6.85
C MET A 54 7.60 -12.48 5.97
N ASN A 55 7.25 -13.62 6.56
CA ASN A 55 6.86 -14.82 5.81
C ASN A 55 5.56 -14.58 5.03
N LEU A 56 4.53 -14.01 5.68
CA LEU A 56 3.27 -13.68 5.02
C LEU A 56 3.47 -12.70 3.85
N ARG A 57 4.35 -11.72 4.02
CA ARG A 57 4.73 -10.80 2.96
C ARG A 57 5.40 -11.54 1.80
N LYS A 58 6.37 -12.41 2.09
CA LYS A 58 7.06 -13.20 1.05
C LYS A 58 6.07 -14.05 0.26
N ASP A 59 5.13 -14.72 0.95
CA ASP A 59 4.08 -15.50 0.31
C ASP A 59 3.18 -14.63 -0.59
N PHE A 60 2.88 -13.40 -0.15
CA PHE A 60 2.15 -12.42 -0.95
C PHE A 60 2.94 -11.99 -2.20
N GLU A 61 4.21 -11.64 -2.06
CA GLU A 61 5.09 -11.27 -3.18
C GLU A 61 5.22 -12.41 -4.20
N GLU A 62 5.41 -13.65 -3.75
CA GLU A 62 5.46 -14.84 -4.63
C GLU A 62 4.12 -15.06 -5.35
N THR A 63 3.00 -14.81 -4.68
CA THR A 63 1.67 -14.90 -5.28
C THR A 63 1.48 -13.84 -6.36
N VAL A 64 1.86 -12.58 -6.08
CA VAL A 64 1.81 -11.49 -7.05
C VAL A 64 2.69 -11.79 -8.26
N ASP A 65 3.91 -12.27 -8.06
CA ASP A 65 4.82 -12.65 -9.15
C ASP A 65 4.22 -13.73 -10.06
N LYS A 66 3.57 -14.75 -9.47
CA LYS A 66 2.84 -15.77 -10.25
C LYS A 66 1.69 -15.15 -11.04
N MET A 67 0.91 -14.25 -10.43
CA MET A 67 -0.22 -13.61 -11.12
C MET A 67 0.22 -12.67 -12.26
N ILE A 68 1.34 -11.97 -12.08
CA ILE A 68 1.99 -11.17 -13.11
C ILE A 68 2.40 -12.06 -14.30
N GLY A 69 2.93 -13.25 -14.03
CA GLY A 69 3.31 -14.25 -15.04
C GLY A 69 2.13 -14.74 -15.87
N TYR A 70 0.96 -14.93 -15.25
CA TYR A 70 -0.29 -15.25 -15.96
C TYR A 70 -0.92 -14.04 -16.68
N SER A 71 -0.21 -12.91 -16.74
CA SER A 71 -0.57 -11.67 -17.45
C SER A 71 -1.86 -10.99 -16.98
N CYS A 72 -2.56 -11.48 -15.96
CA CYS A 72 -3.88 -10.97 -15.57
C CYS A 72 -3.84 -9.83 -14.55
N TYR A 73 -2.72 -9.69 -13.83
CA TYR A 73 -2.61 -8.85 -12.65
C TYR A 73 -1.72 -7.62 -12.85
N GLU A 74 -2.18 -6.47 -12.34
CA GLU A 74 -1.39 -5.27 -12.08
C GLU A 74 -1.76 -4.72 -10.70
N SER A 75 -0.86 -4.00 -10.05
CA SER A 75 -1.20 -3.26 -8.84
C SER A 75 -0.87 -1.78 -8.97
N SER A 76 -1.38 -0.99 -8.04
CA SER A 76 -1.06 0.42 -7.92
C SER A 76 -0.98 0.80 -6.47
N THR A 77 -0.02 1.64 -6.13
CA THR A 77 0.20 2.05 -4.75
C THR A 77 0.16 3.56 -4.63
N PHE A 78 -0.77 4.04 -3.81
CA PHE A 78 -0.78 5.43 -3.38
C PHE A 78 0.05 5.57 -2.11
N GLN A 79 1.07 6.40 -2.16
CA GLN A 79 1.97 6.74 -1.06
C GLN A 79 1.52 8.04 -0.40
N GLU A 80 1.63 8.13 0.93
CA GLU A 80 1.34 9.40 1.60
C GLU A 80 2.40 10.45 1.23
N ASN A 81 2.00 11.71 1.09
CA ASN A 81 2.94 12.81 0.78
C ASN A 81 3.11 13.80 1.93
N ARG A 82 2.26 13.71 2.96
CA ARG A 82 2.37 14.56 4.15
C ARG A 82 2.73 13.73 5.36
N GLY A 83 3.60 14.26 6.21
CA GLY A 83 3.83 13.66 7.52
C GLY A 83 2.60 13.76 8.41
N TYR A 84 2.52 12.83 9.37
CA TYR A 84 1.55 12.91 10.45
C TYR A 84 2.19 13.60 11.66
N SER A 85 1.49 14.58 12.25
CA SER A 85 1.99 15.39 13.38
C SER A 85 1.11 15.34 14.62
N GLY A 86 0.12 14.44 14.68
CA GLY A 86 -0.82 14.32 15.80
C GLY A 86 -0.27 13.57 17.02
N LEU A 87 0.97 13.08 16.96
CA LEU A 87 1.67 12.43 18.07
C LEU A 87 2.88 13.26 18.50
N PRO A 88 3.04 13.58 19.80
CA PRO A 88 4.22 14.30 20.30
C PRO A 88 5.51 13.58 19.90
N GLY A 89 6.44 14.33 19.27
CA GLY A 89 7.73 13.80 18.81
C GLY A 89 7.68 13.04 17.47
N PHE A 90 6.53 13.00 16.78
CA PHE A 90 6.41 12.41 15.44
C PHE A 90 5.95 13.46 14.43
N GLN A 91 6.73 13.71 13.39
CA GLN A 91 6.43 14.69 12.32
C GLN A 91 6.79 14.18 10.92
N ASN A 92 6.79 12.86 10.72
CA ASN A 92 7.22 12.22 9.48
C ASN A 92 6.06 11.44 8.83
N LYS A 93 6.30 10.92 7.62
CA LYS A 93 5.41 9.91 7.03
C LYS A 93 5.34 8.71 7.97
N VAL A 94 4.16 8.09 8.06
CA VAL A 94 3.95 6.87 8.83
C VAL A 94 4.66 5.70 8.15
N VAL A 95 4.54 5.64 6.83
CA VAL A 95 5.18 4.68 5.96
C VAL A 95 6.00 5.43 4.91
N ASP A 96 7.31 5.22 4.94
CA ASP A 96 8.25 5.85 4.02
C ASP A 96 8.08 5.31 2.59
N ASP A 97 8.52 6.06 1.57
CA ASP A 97 8.29 5.71 0.15
C ASP A 97 8.97 4.38 -0.22
N ASP A 98 10.19 4.16 0.25
CA ASP A 98 10.90 2.88 0.05
C ASP A 98 10.15 1.70 0.68
N SER A 99 9.47 1.94 1.81
CA SER A 99 8.67 0.91 2.48
C SER A 99 7.34 0.68 1.78
N SER A 100 6.79 1.67 1.08
CA SER A 100 5.50 1.56 0.38
C SER A 100 5.60 1.32 -1.11
N GLU A 101 6.78 1.04 -1.65
CA GLU A 101 6.94 0.70 -3.07
C GLU A 101 6.34 -0.68 -3.38
N GLY A 102 5.35 -0.73 -4.29
CA GLY A 102 4.63 -1.98 -4.63
C GLY A 102 5.40 -2.97 -5.52
N GLY A 103 6.53 -2.59 -6.11
CA GLY A 103 7.42 -3.49 -6.84
C GLY A 103 7.03 -3.76 -8.30
N LYS A 104 7.11 -5.03 -8.75
CA LYS A 104 6.97 -5.38 -10.18
C LYS A 104 5.55 -5.11 -10.68
N LYS A 105 5.44 -4.47 -11.85
CA LYS A 105 4.15 -4.07 -12.47
C LYS A 105 3.22 -3.32 -11.49
N ASP A 106 3.80 -2.65 -10.50
CA ASP A 106 3.10 -1.72 -9.66
C ASP A 106 3.26 -0.31 -10.22
N ARG A 107 2.17 0.46 -10.16
CA ARG A 107 2.20 1.89 -10.43
C ARG A 107 2.13 2.65 -9.12
N ASN A 108 3.25 3.26 -8.73
CA ASN A 108 3.28 4.17 -7.58
C ASN A 108 2.81 5.56 -8.00
N ASP A 109 2.04 6.21 -7.12
CA ASP A 109 1.70 7.63 -7.18
C ASP A 109 1.54 8.14 -5.74
N HIS A 110 1.54 9.45 -5.54
CA HIS A 110 1.40 10.06 -4.21
C HIS A 110 0.00 10.62 -4.02
N ILE A 111 -0.53 10.54 -2.80
CA ILE A 111 -1.69 11.30 -2.36
C ILE A 111 -1.23 12.43 -1.45
N ASN A 112 -1.68 13.66 -1.70
CA ASN A 112 -1.30 14.84 -0.92
C ASN A 112 -2.00 14.93 0.46
N ARG A 113 -1.95 13.83 1.22
CA ARG A 113 -2.47 13.63 2.56
C ARG A 113 -1.46 12.84 3.40
N ASN A 114 -1.68 12.79 4.70
CA ASN A 114 -0.96 11.88 5.59
C ASN A 114 -1.65 10.51 5.59
N HIS A 115 -1.03 9.53 6.23
CA HIS A 115 -1.54 8.16 6.36
C HIS A 115 -2.98 8.05 6.90
N MET A 116 -3.38 8.92 7.85
CA MET A 116 -4.72 8.89 8.45
C MET A 116 -5.80 9.44 7.52
N ASP A 117 -5.41 10.39 6.67
CA ASP A 117 -6.35 11.17 5.84
C ASP A 117 -6.34 10.73 4.37
N MET A 118 -5.40 9.88 3.94
CA MET A 118 -5.21 9.55 2.51
C MET A 118 -6.37 8.79 1.85
N CYS A 119 -7.22 8.16 2.66
CA CYS A 119 -8.44 7.48 2.20
C CYS A 119 -9.71 8.32 2.44
N GLN A 120 -9.57 9.56 2.88
CA GLN A 120 -10.68 10.47 3.17
C GLN A 120 -10.77 11.53 2.06
N PHE A 121 -11.87 11.51 1.31
CA PHE A 121 -12.12 12.44 0.22
C PHE A 121 -13.28 13.37 0.56
N TYR A 122 -13.13 14.66 0.26
CA TYR A 122 -14.12 15.68 0.63
C TYR A 122 -15.22 15.87 -0.42
N GLY A 123 -15.21 15.11 -1.52
CA GLY A 123 -16.22 15.13 -2.56
C GLY A 123 -15.68 14.74 -3.93
N VAL A 124 -16.57 14.75 -4.94
CA VAL A 124 -16.22 14.39 -6.32
C VAL A 124 -15.22 15.33 -6.97
N ASP A 125 -15.11 16.55 -6.45
CA ASP A 125 -14.18 17.56 -6.94
C ASP A 125 -12.80 17.53 -6.30
N ASP A 126 -12.61 16.72 -5.25
CA ASP A 126 -11.31 16.54 -4.59
C ASP A 126 -10.28 16.01 -5.62
N PRO A 127 -9.14 16.70 -5.81
CA PRO A 127 -8.10 16.25 -6.74
C PRO A 127 -7.59 14.83 -6.44
N GLU A 128 -7.50 14.44 -5.17
CA GLU A 128 -7.03 13.10 -4.78
C GLU A 128 -8.10 12.04 -5.07
N TYR A 129 -9.39 12.38 -4.93
CA TYR A 129 -10.48 11.51 -5.36
C TYR A 129 -10.45 11.27 -6.87
N LYS A 130 -10.28 12.34 -7.67
CA LYS A 130 -10.18 12.26 -9.13
C LYS A 130 -9.01 11.38 -9.56
N LYS A 131 -7.86 11.48 -8.88
CA LYS A 131 -6.68 10.64 -9.10
C LYS A 131 -6.99 9.15 -8.86
N VAL A 132 -7.56 8.82 -7.71
CA VAL A 132 -7.94 7.43 -7.37
C VAL A 132 -8.96 6.85 -8.35
N VAL A 133 -10.01 7.61 -8.69
CA VAL A 133 -11.01 7.19 -9.68
C VAL A 133 -10.38 7.00 -11.07
N GLY A 134 -9.43 7.87 -11.45
CA GLY A 134 -8.66 7.71 -12.68
C GLY A 134 -7.92 6.38 -12.74
N GLU A 135 -7.29 5.99 -11.63
CA GLU A 135 -6.55 4.72 -11.55
C GLU A 135 -7.48 3.50 -11.56
N ILE A 136 -8.63 3.57 -10.87
CA ILE A 136 -9.68 2.53 -10.96
C ILE A 136 -10.16 2.36 -12.41
N ARG A 137 -10.46 3.47 -13.10
CA ARG A 137 -10.89 3.45 -14.51
C ARG A 137 -9.81 2.86 -15.42
N ARG A 138 -8.54 3.15 -15.16
CA ARG A 138 -7.41 2.57 -15.91
C ARG A 138 -7.41 1.04 -15.81
N HIS A 139 -7.53 0.50 -14.61
CA HIS A 139 -7.60 -0.96 -14.40
C HIS A 139 -8.81 -1.58 -15.10
N ILE A 140 -9.99 -0.97 -14.98
CA ILE A 140 -11.22 -1.44 -15.64
C ILE A 140 -11.05 -1.47 -17.16
N ASN A 141 -10.53 -0.39 -17.75
CA ASN A 141 -10.34 -0.28 -19.20
C ASN A 141 -9.31 -1.31 -19.71
N ARG A 142 -8.22 -1.54 -18.96
CA ARG A 142 -7.23 -2.57 -19.28
C ARG A 142 -7.87 -3.96 -19.44
N ILE A 143 -8.80 -4.32 -18.56
CA ILE A 143 -9.48 -5.62 -18.60
C ILE A 143 -10.44 -5.68 -19.78
N ARG A 144 -11.27 -4.64 -19.97
CA ARG A 144 -12.26 -4.58 -21.05
C ARG A 144 -11.61 -4.75 -22.43
N ASN A 145 -10.48 -4.08 -22.64
CA ASN A 145 -9.75 -4.16 -23.91
C ASN A 145 -9.24 -5.59 -24.17
N ARG A 146 -8.72 -6.27 -23.13
CA ARG A 146 -8.27 -7.67 -23.23
C ARG A 146 -9.39 -8.65 -23.54
N THR A 147 -10.56 -8.46 -22.92
CA THR A 147 -11.73 -9.32 -23.19
C THR A 147 -12.19 -9.18 -24.63
N SER A 148 -12.15 -7.95 -25.18
CA SER A 148 -12.55 -7.67 -26.56
C SER A 148 -11.61 -8.33 -27.57
N GLU A 149 -10.29 -8.29 -27.33
CA GLU A 149 -9.28 -8.96 -28.15
C GLU A 149 -9.40 -10.50 -28.13
N HIS A 150 -9.86 -11.08 -27.02
CA HIS A 150 -10.10 -12.53 -26.91
C HIS A 150 -11.38 -13.01 -27.58
N GLN A 151 -12.37 -12.12 -27.80
CA GLN A 151 -13.63 -12.44 -28.49
C GLN A 151 -13.52 -12.29 -30.02
N THR A 152 -12.48 -11.62 -30.52
CA THR A 152 -12.21 -11.41 -31.95
C THR A 152 -11.20 -12.39 -32.53
N ARG A 153 -10.72 -13.34 -31.73
CA ARG A 153 -9.91 -14.50 -32.13
C ARG A 153 -10.73 -15.76 -32.00
#